data_AF-A0A4R4PAZ3-F1
#
_entry.id   AF-A0A4R4PAZ3-F1
#
_cell.length_a   1.000
_cell.length_b   1.000
_cell.length_c   1.000
_cell.angle_alpha   90.00
_cell.angle_beta   90.00
_cell.angle_gamma   90.00
#
_symmetry.space_group_name_H-M   'P 1'
#
loop_
_entity.id
_entity.type
_entity.pdbx_description
1 polymer ?
#
loop_
_entity_poly.entity_id
_entity_poly.type
_entity_poly.pdbx_seq_one_letter_code
_entity_poly.pdbx_strand_id
1 'polypeptide(L)'
;MGLAAHAVATAIVPDAGLKRWVTGAAALTAWDLFLDPQMLRLDLWRWADDGPYRGVPISNYAGWLVVSLVVMGVIDAIAGGAEAAASGGLVAIYGVMALMETLAFAAVFEPPDRGVALAGGAAMGTFAVLAWRRRWPR
;
A
#
# COMPACT_ATOMS: atom_id res chain seq x y z
N MET A 1 7.23 1.81 3.93
CA MET A 1 6.41 1.44 2.75
C MET A 1 6.51 2.40 1.56
N GLY A 2 6.74 3.71 1.73
CA GLY A 2 6.76 4.68 0.61
C GLY A 2 7.66 4.31 -0.57
N LEU A 3 8.95 4.03 -0.34
CA LEU A 3 9.88 3.59 -1.41
C LEU A 3 9.46 2.27 -2.07
N ALA A 4 8.87 1.36 -1.29
CA ALA A 4 8.40 0.07 -1.80
C ALA A 4 7.18 0.23 -2.71
N ALA A 5 6.22 1.07 -2.31
CA ALA A 5 5.07 1.45 -3.13
C ALA A 5 5.49 2.21 -4.41
N HIS A 6 6.48 3.11 -4.31
CA HIS A 6 7.08 3.75 -5.48
C HIS A 6 7.70 2.73 -6.44
N ALA A 7 8.50 1.77 -5.94
CA ALA A 7 9.09 0.73 -6.77
C ALA A 7 8.04 -0.17 -7.45
N VAL A 8 6.96 -0.52 -6.74
CA VAL A 8 5.80 -1.23 -7.30
C VAL A 8 5.15 -0.40 -8.41
N ALA A 9 4.96 0.90 -8.19
CA ALA A 9 4.41 1.80 -9.19
C ALA A 9 5.29 1.91 -10.43
N THR A 10 6.61 2.01 -10.27
CA THR A 10 7.55 2.04 -11.40
C THR A 10 7.58 0.72 -12.17
N ALA A 11 7.39 -0.43 -11.50
CA ALA A 11 7.26 -1.72 -12.18
C ALA A 11 5.96 -1.80 -13.01
N ILE A 12 4.87 -1.20 -12.53
CA ILE A 12 3.57 -1.20 -13.21
C ILE A 12 3.54 -0.15 -14.33
N VAL A 13 4.01 1.06 -14.06
CA VAL A 13 4.04 2.23 -14.95
C VAL A 13 5.49 2.72 -15.03
N PRO A 14 6.29 2.24 -16.00
CA PRO A 14 7.69 2.62 -16.14
C PRO A 14 7.86 4.12 -16.35
N ASP A 15 6.96 4.74 -17.11
CA ASP A 15 7.05 6.14 -17.49
C ASP A 15 6.88 7.10 -16.30
N ALA A 16 7.79 8.09 -16.26
CA ALA A 16 7.55 9.47 -15.88
C ALA A 16 6.10 9.93 -15.58
N GLY A 17 5.75 10.28 -14.34
CA GLY A 17 4.71 11.29 -14.10
C GLY A 17 3.42 10.81 -13.42
N LEU A 18 2.34 11.56 -13.65
CA LEU A 18 1.13 11.52 -12.80
C LEU A 18 0.52 10.12 -12.66
N LYS A 19 0.49 9.32 -13.74
CA LYS A 19 -0.05 7.95 -13.69
C LYS A 19 0.74 7.05 -12.73
N ARG A 20 2.06 7.17 -12.71
CA ARG A 20 2.94 6.44 -11.78
C ARG A 20 2.72 6.95 -10.35
N TRP A 21 2.59 8.26 -10.15
CA TRP A 21 2.32 8.82 -8.82
C TRP A 21 0.98 8.36 -8.27
N VAL A 22 -0.08 8.38 -9.08
CA VAL A 22 -1.41 7.86 -8.69
C VAL A 22 -1.35 6.37 -8.36
N THR A 23 -0.61 5.58 -9.16
CA THR A 23 -0.43 4.15 -8.91
C THR A 23 0.31 3.89 -7.60
N GLY A 24 1.40 4.61 -7.35
CA GLY A 24 2.18 4.49 -6.11
C GLY A 24 1.43 5.00 -4.89
N ALA A 25 0.64 6.06 -5.05
CA ALA A 25 -0.19 6.58 -3.98
C ALA A 25 -1.28 5.57 -3.59
N ALA A 26 -1.98 5.00 -4.57
CA ALA A 26 -2.97 3.96 -4.32
C ALA A 26 -2.34 2.70 -3.70
N ALA A 27 -1.14 2.31 -4.14
CA ALA A 27 -0.40 1.18 -3.55
C ALA A 27 0.03 1.46 -2.10
N LEU A 28 0.45 2.70 -1.79
CA LEU A 28 0.82 3.08 -0.42
C LEU A 28 -0.42 3.11 0.48
N THR A 29 -1.49 3.77 0.07
CA THR A 29 -2.75 3.87 0.84
C THR A 29 -3.44 2.52 1.00
N ALA A 30 -3.24 1.56 0.09
CA ALA A 30 -3.76 0.20 0.26
C ALA A 30 -3.25 -0.47 1.54
N TRP A 31 -2.08 -0.07 2.04
CA TRP A 31 -1.52 -0.57 3.31
C TRP A 31 -2.35 -0.15 4.52
N ASP A 32 -3.00 1.00 4.47
CA ASP A 32 -3.79 1.55 5.58
C ASP A 32 -5.04 0.70 5.86
N LEU A 33 -5.47 -0.12 4.89
CA LEU A 33 -6.53 -1.13 5.10
C LEU A 33 -6.12 -2.21 6.10
N PHE A 34 -4.82 -2.41 6.31
CA PHE A 34 -4.29 -3.24 7.39
C PHE A 34 -3.95 -2.40 8.62
N LEU A 35 -3.21 -1.33 8.41
CA LEU A 35 -2.58 -0.57 9.48
C LEU A 35 -3.61 0.11 10.37
N ASP A 36 -4.58 0.84 9.82
CA ASP A 36 -5.51 1.62 10.64
C ASP A 36 -6.45 0.74 11.50
N PRO A 37 -7.09 -0.32 10.95
CA PRO A 37 -7.87 -1.23 11.79
C PRO A 37 -7.02 -1.87 12.90
N GLN A 38 -5.74 -2.13 12.63
CA GLN A 38 -4.86 -2.66 13.67
C GLN A 38 -4.61 -1.66 14.79
N MET A 39 -4.36 -0.40 14.44
CA MET A 39 -4.10 0.63 15.44
C MET A 39 -5.35 0.94 16.29
N LEU A 40 -6.55 0.86 15.71
CA LEU A 40 -7.80 0.92 16.49
C LEU A 40 -7.96 -0.30 17.40
N ARG A 41 -7.69 -1.52 16.89
CA ARG A 41 -7.81 -2.75 17.68
C ARG A 41 -6.83 -2.82 18.83
N LEU A 42 -5.64 -2.25 18.67
CA LEU A 42 -4.63 -2.12 19.71
C LEU A 42 -4.87 -0.91 20.63
N ASP A 43 -5.97 -0.18 20.45
CA ASP A 43 -6.33 1.01 21.22
C ASP A 43 -5.26 2.11 21.20
N LEU A 44 -4.46 2.14 20.12
CA LEU A 44 -3.40 3.12 19.91
C LEU A 44 -3.98 4.43 19.34
N TRP A 45 -5.06 4.34 18.57
CA TRP A 45 -5.79 5.47 18.00
C TRP A 45 -7.27 5.38 18.32
N ARG A 46 -7.95 6.53 18.36
CA ARG A 46 -9.40 6.62 18.48
C ARG A 46 -9.91 7.76 17.61
N TRP A 47 -10.99 7.52 16.90
CA TRP A 47 -11.70 8.53 16.12
C TRP A 47 -12.90 9.05 16.93
N ALA A 48 -13.27 10.32 16.69
CA ALA A 48 -14.44 10.92 17.32
C ALA A 48 -15.75 10.34 16.74
N ASP A 49 -15.77 10.13 15.42
CA ASP A 49 -16.87 9.52 14.70
C ASP A 49 -16.41 8.17 14.13
N ASP A 50 -17.21 7.12 14.36
CA ASP A 50 -16.92 5.79 13.83
C ASP A 50 -17.10 5.74 12.31
N GLY A 51 -16.08 5.23 11.63
CA GLY A 51 -16.14 4.99 10.20
C GLY A 51 -16.63 3.58 9.82
N PRO A 52 -17.09 3.40 8.57
CA PRO A 52 -17.72 2.16 8.12
C PRO A 52 -16.74 0.99 8.01
N TYR A 53 -15.43 1.26 7.89
CA TYR A 53 -14.42 0.21 7.80
C TYR A 53 -13.71 0.05 9.14
N ARG A 54 -14.26 -0.80 10.00
CA ARG A 54 -13.70 -1.14 11.32
C ARG A 54 -13.47 0.07 12.22
N GLY A 55 -14.36 1.06 12.15
CA GLY A 55 -14.25 2.30 12.91
C GLY A 55 -13.38 3.36 12.25
N VAL A 56 -12.69 3.06 11.13
CA VAL A 56 -11.85 4.02 10.41
C VAL A 56 -12.70 4.85 9.44
N PRO A 57 -12.75 6.19 9.57
CA PRO A 57 -13.48 7.07 8.66
C PRO A 57 -12.93 7.04 7.23
N ILE A 58 -13.81 7.18 6.24
CA ILE A 58 -13.40 7.25 4.82
C ILE A 58 -12.46 8.43 4.56
N SER A 59 -12.64 9.54 5.29
CA SER A 59 -11.79 10.72 5.20
C SER A 59 -10.32 10.43 5.53
N ASN A 60 -10.04 9.44 6.38
CA ASN A 60 -8.67 9.04 6.69
C ASN A 60 -7.97 8.45 5.46
N TYR A 61 -8.61 7.51 4.77
CA TYR A 61 -8.08 6.92 3.53
C TYR A 61 -7.93 7.97 2.41
N ALA A 62 -8.88 8.90 2.30
CA ALA A 62 -8.77 10.01 1.36
C ALA A 62 -7.57 10.92 1.68
N GLY A 63 -7.36 11.23 2.98
CA GLY A 63 -6.20 11.99 3.46
C GLY A 63 -4.89 11.28 3.13
N TRP A 64 -4.80 9.99 3.45
CA TRP A 64 -3.62 9.19 3.13
C TRP A 64 -3.36 9.05 1.63
N LEU A 65 -4.39 9.03 0.79
CA LEU A 65 -4.20 9.05 -0.66
C LEU A 65 -3.55 10.36 -1.13
N VAL A 66 -3.98 11.50 -0.58
CA VAL A 66 -3.37 12.81 -0.88
C VAL A 66 -1.94 12.89 -0.36
N VAL A 67 -1.70 12.46 0.88
CA VAL A 67 -0.34 12.40 1.44
C VAL A 67 0.55 11.49 0.61
N SER A 68 0.04 10.32 0.21
CA SER A 68 0.78 9.36 -0.59
C SER A 68 1.12 9.90 -1.98
N LEU A 69 0.22 10.67 -2.61
CA LEU A 69 0.51 11.38 -3.87
C LEU A 69 1.68 12.35 -3.71
N VAL A 70 1.68 13.14 -2.63
CA VAL A 70 2.78 14.07 -2.33
C VAL A 70 4.08 13.29 -2.11
N VAL A 71 4.03 12.20 -1.34
CA VAL A 71 5.19 11.33 -1.10
C VAL A 71 5.74 10.76 -2.41
N MET A 72 4.90 10.31 -3.34
CA MET A 72 5.36 9.83 -4.65
C MET A 72 6.05 10.93 -5.45
N GLY A 73 5.47 12.14 -5.49
CA GLY A 73 6.08 13.27 -6.18
C GLY A 73 7.43 13.68 -5.58
N VAL A 74 7.54 13.68 -4.24
CA VAL A 74 8.81 13.97 -3.54
C VAL A 74 9.85 12.90 -3.84
N ILE A 75 9.49 11.61 -3.80
CA ILE A 75 10.42 10.51 -4.11
C ILE A 75 10.92 10.64 -5.56
N ASP A 76 10.04 10.89 -6.53
CA ASP A 76 10.41 11.00 -7.94
C ASP A 76 11.30 12.23 -8.20
N ALA A 77 11.01 13.36 -7.53
CA ALA A 77 11.83 14.57 -7.60
C ALA A 77 13.24 14.37 -7.03
N ILE A 78 13.37 13.64 -5.92
CA ILE A 78 14.68 13.33 -5.30
C ILE A 78 15.44 12.28 -6.11
N ALA A 79 14.74 11.27 -6.62
CA ALA A 79 15.33 10.19 -7.43
C ALA A 79 15.75 10.66 -8.84
N GLY A 80 15.42 11.91 -9.22
CA GLY A 80 15.92 12.56 -10.42
C GLY A 80 15.20 12.18 -11.72
N GLY A 81 13.96 11.67 -11.66
CA GLY A 81 13.11 11.39 -12.83
C GLY A 81 13.67 10.38 -13.85
N ALA A 82 14.85 9.81 -13.61
CA ALA A 82 15.48 8.82 -14.47
C ALA A 82 14.63 7.55 -14.52
N GLU A 83 14.79 6.76 -15.58
CA GLU A 83 14.27 5.40 -15.70
C GLU A 83 14.84 4.51 -14.59
N ALA A 84 14.40 4.73 -13.35
CA ALA A 84 14.80 3.96 -12.20
C ALA A 84 14.17 2.58 -12.38
N ALA A 85 14.94 1.64 -12.91
CA ALA A 85 14.52 0.24 -12.98
C ALA A 85 14.01 -0.17 -11.58
N ALA A 86 12.76 -0.66 -11.52
CA ALA A 86 12.12 -0.98 -10.26
C ALA A 86 12.99 -1.97 -9.45
N SER A 87 13.44 -1.53 -8.27
CA SER A 87 14.25 -2.36 -7.38
C SER A 87 13.46 -3.61 -6.99
N GLY A 88 13.98 -4.77 -7.38
CA GLY A 88 13.34 -6.05 -7.09
C GLY A 88 13.22 -6.33 -5.60
N GLY A 89 14.21 -5.89 -4.82
CA GLY A 89 14.16 -5.98 -3.37
C GLY A 89 13.01 -5.18 -2.78
N LEU A 90 12.76 -3.95 -3.26
CA LEU A 90 11.65 -3.12 -2.80
C LEU A 90 10.28 -3.68 -3.19
N VAL A 91 10.15 -4.23 -4.41
CA VAL A 91 8.93 -4.93 -4.83
C VAL A 91 8.70 -6.19 -3.99
N ALA A 92 9.77 -6.95 -3.68
CA ALA A 92 9.68 -8.12 -2.82
C ALA A 92 9.27 -7.72 -1.39
N ILE A 93 9.83 -6.65 -0.82
CA ILE A 93 9.43 -6.12 0.50
C ILE A 93 7.95 -5.79 0.51
N TYR A 94 7.44 -5.10 -0.52
CA TYR A 94 6.01 -4.79 -0.62
C TYR A 94 5.15 -6.06 -0.65
N GLY A 95 5.54 -7.06 -1.47
CA GLY A 95 4.81 -8.33 -1.57
C GLY A 95 4.86 -9.16 -0.29
N VAL A 96 6.01 -9.22 0.39
CA VAL A 96 6.17 -9.91 1.68
C VAL A 96 5.31 -9.23 2.75
N MET A 97 5.29 -7.90 2.81
CA MET A 97 4.43 -7.13 3.71
C MET A 97 2.96 -7.52 3.50
N ALA A 98 2.48 -7.44 2.26
CA ALA A 98 1.10 -7.77 1.90
C ALA A 98 0.73 -9.21 2.31
N LEU A 99 1.63 -10.17 2.06
CA LEU A 99 1.41 -11.57 2.42
C LEU A 99 1.37 -11.75 3.94
N MET A 100 2.36 -11.23 4.66
CA MET A 100 2.47 -11.37 6.10
C MET A 100 1.29 -10.74 6.82
N GLU A 101 0.86 -9.54 6.43
CA GLU A 101 -0.29 -8.87 7.04
C GLU A 101 -1.60 -9.60 6.74
N THR A 102 -1.77 -10.08 5.49
CA THR A 102 -2.92 -10.93 5.14
C THR A 102 -2.98 -12.17 6.03
N LEU A 103 -1.87 -12.88 6.19
CA LEU A 103 -1.79 -14.07 7.04
C LEU A 103 -1.99 -13.72 8.52
N ALA A 104 -1.43 -12.60 8.97
CA ALA A 104 -1.54 -12.16 10.35
C ALA A 104 -3.00 -11.92 10.72
N PHE A 105 -3.73 -11.15 9.92
CA PHE A 105 -5.15 -10.89 10.13
C PHE A 105 -6.04 -12.12 9.91
N ALA A 106 -5.67 -13.01 8.99
CA ALA A 106 -6.47 -14.20 8.71
C ALA A 106 -6.38 -15.27 9.81
N ALA A 107 -5.21 -15.41 10.47
CA ALA A 107 -4.91 -16.59 11.28
C ALA A 107 -4.04 -16.38 12.53
N VAL A 108 -3.25 -15.29 12.63
CA VAL A 108 -2.29 -15.12 13.76
C VAL A 108 -2.87 -14.21 14.84
N PHE A 109 -3.51 -13.13 14.44
CA PHE A 109 -4.07 -12.16 15.35
C PHE A 109 -5.35 -12.67 16.01
N GLU A 110 -5.49 -12.42 17.31
CA GLU A 110 -6.67 -12.81 18.09
C GLU A 110 -7.48 -11.56 18.53
N PRO A 111 -8.80 -11.53 18.28
CA PRO A 111 -9.54 -12.45 17.40
C PRO A 111 -9.14 -12.24 15.92
N PRO A 112 -9.22 -13.29 15.07
CA PRO A 112 -8.92 -13.17 13.65
C PRO A 112 -9.91 -12.25 12.94
N ASP A 113 -9.39 -11.48 11.99
CA ASP A 113 -10.18 -10.55 11.20
C ASP A 113 -10.01 -10.81 9.70
N ARG A 114 -10.81 -11.76 9.21
CA ARG A 114 -10.84 -12.16 7.79
C ARG A 114 -11.32 -11.03 6.87
N GLY A 115 -12.10 -10.08 7.38
CA GLY A 115 -12.56 -8.93 6.59
C GLY A 115 -11.41 -7.97 6.26
N VAL A 116 -10.54 -7.70 7.23
CA VAL A 116 -9.30 -6.93 6.99
C VAL A 116 -8.35 -7.73 6.10
N ALA A 117 -8.17 -9.02 6.39
CA ALA A 117 -7.31 -9.89 5.59
C ALA A 117 -7.70 -9.87 4.10
N LEU A 118 -9.00 -10.00 3.79
CA LEU A 118 -9.49 -9.97 2.41
C LEU A 118 -9.36 -8.59 1.77
N ALA A 119 -9.75 -7.52 2.47
CA ALA A 119 -9.72 -6.17 1.91
C ALA A 119 -8.30 -5.68 1.65
N GLY A 120 -7.42 -5.71 2.66
CA GLY A 120 -6.01 -5.33 2.50
C GLY A 120 -5.27 -6.30 1.57
N GLY A 121 -5.54 -7.60 1.68
CA GLY A 121 -4.89 -8.62 0.86
C GLY A 121 -5.25 -8.50 -0.63
N ALA A 122 -6.53 -8.23 -0.94
CA ALA A 122 -6.94 -7.96 -2.32
C ALA A 122 -6.35 -6.64 -2.84
N ALA A 123 -6.38 -5.57 -2.02
CA ALA A 123 -5.88 -4.25 -2.43
C ALA A 123 -4.36 -4.27 -2.67
N MET A 124 -3.57 -4.61 -1.66
CA MET A 124 -2.10 -4.66 -1.79
C MET A 124 -1.66 -5.80 -2.71
N GLY A 125 -2.29 -6.98 -2.62
CA GLY A 125 -1.95 -8.14 -3.44
C GLY A 125 -2.13 -7.88 -4.93
N THR A 126 -3.14 -7.10 -5.34
CA THR A 126 -3.31 -6.70 -6.74
C THR A 126 -2.10 -5.93 -7.26
N PHE A 127 -1.64 -4.91 -6.52
CA PHE A 127 -0.44 -4.15 -6.92
C PHE A 127 0.82 -5.03 -6.91
N ALA A 128 1.00 -5.88 -5.91
CA ALA A 128 2.15 -6.79 -5.83
C ALA A 128 2.21 -7.75 -7.04
N VAL A 129 1.08 -8.37 -7.39
CA VAL A 129 0.99 -9.30 -8.52
C VAL A 129 1.22 -8.58 -9.85
N LEU A 130 0.63 -7.39 -10.04
CA LEU A 130 0.82 -6.62 -11.27
C LEU A 130 2.28 -6.20 -11.46
N ALA A 131 2.94 -5.73 -10.40
CA ALA A 131 4.36 -5.37 -10.42
C ALA A 131 5.24 -6.59 -10.74
N TRP A 132 4.97 -7.74 -10.10
CA TRP A 132 5.75 -8.96 -10.34
C TRP A 132 5.61 -9.47 -11.78
N ARG A 133 4.39 -9.45 -12.33
CA ARG A 133 4.11 -9.89 -13.71
C ARG A 133 4.83 -9.06 -14.77
N ARG A 134 4.99 -7.76 -14.55
CA ARG A 134 5.68 -6.87 -15.50
C ARG A 134 7.21 -6.92 -15.40
N ARG A 135 7.75 -7.50 -14.31
CA ARG A 135 9.19 -7.60 -14.08
C ARG A 135 9.85 -8.79 -14.80
N TRP A 136 9.09 -9.80 -15.20
CA TRP A 136 9.60 -10.96 -15.93
C TRP A 136 9.33 -10.78 -17.43
N PRO A 137 10.32 -10.40 -18.26
CA PRO A 137 10.16 -10.52 -19.71
C PRO A 137 10.00 -12.00 -20.06
N ARG A 138 9.02 -12.32 -20.91
CA ARG A 138 8.89 -13.64 -21.51
C ARG A 138 10.07 -13.95 -22.41
#